data_AF-A0A0Q5DCN1-F1
#
_entry.id   AF-A0A0Q5DCN1-F1
#
_cell.length_a   1.000
_cell.length_b   1.000
_cell.length_c   1.000
_cell.angle_alpha   90.00
_cell.angle_beta   90.00
_cell.angle_gamma   90.00
#
_symmetry.space_group_name_H-M   'P 1'
#
loop_
_entity.id
_entity.type
_entity.pdbx_description
1 polymer ?
#
loop_
_entity_poly.entity_id
_entity_poly.type
_entity_poly.pdbx_seq_one_letter_code
_entity_poly.pdbx_strand_id
1 'polypeptide(L)'
;MRLAAIDLVRTIRRRHPDRMLLMNRGYALLPELIGQVDGVVAESLLTTYDAPANGYRWTEPSELDPHRQALRPLAEAEPPVPILSLDYWDPEDSATIAKIYTRERALGHRPYVAQILLDRVLREPLASAQQ
;
A
#
# COMPACT_ATOMS: atom_id res chain seq x y z
N MET A 1 14.67 -19.90 -3.34
CA MET A 1 14.23 -18.76 -2.50
C MET A 1 12.71 -18.59 -2.47
N ARG A 2 12.02 -18.50 -3.62
CA ARG A 2 10.54 -18.30 -3.69
C ARG A 2 9.72 -19.26 -2.80
N LEU A 3 9.91 -20.57 -2.97
CA LEU A 3 9.15 -21.57 -2.20
C LEU A 3 9.40 -21.48 -0.70
N ALA A 4 10.62 -21.17 -0.28
CA ALA A 4 10.95 -20.99 1.13
C ALA A 4 10.26 -19.75 1.74
N ALA A 5 10.12 -18.66 0.98
CA ALA A 5 9.37 -17.48 1.43
C ALA A 5 7.87 -17.77 1.59
N ILE A 6 7.29 -18.53 0.65
CA ILE A 6 5.88 -18.97 0.72
C ILE A 6 5.66 -19.87 1.95
N ASP A 7 6.56 -20.84 2.16
CA ASP A 7 6.49 -21.74 3.30
C ASP A 7 6.64 -21.00 4.64
N LEU A 8 7.50 -19.99 4.69
CA LEU A 8 7.63 -19.11 5.85
C LEU A 8 6.31 -18.41 6.18
N VAL A 9 5.66 -17.78 5.19
CA VAL A 9 4.36 -17.09 5.39
C VAL A 9 3.28 -18.07 5.87
N ARG A 10 3.16 -19.24 5.22
CA ARG A 10 2.21 -20.28 5.62
C ARG A 10 2.49 -20.79 7.04
N THR A 11 3.75 -20.92 7.41
CA THR A 11 4.16 -21.34 8.76
C THR A 11 3.83 -20.28 9.80
N ILE A 12 4.04 -19.00 9.51
CA ILE A 12 3.63 -17.89 10.40
C ILE A 12 2.13 -17.93 10.61
N ARG A 13 1.32 -17.99 9.54
CA ARG A 13 -0.15 -18.08 9.64
C ARG A 13 -0.60 -19.27 10.47
N ARG A 14 -0.05 -20.46 10.22
CA ARG A 14 -0.40 -21.68 10.95
C ARG A 14 -0.06 -21.59 12.44
N ARG A 15 1.05 -20.94 12.81
CA ARG A 15 1.47 -20.78 14.22
C ARG A 15 0.75 -19.64 14.94
N HIS A 16 0.25 -18.66 14.19
CA HIS A 16 -0.40 -17.47 14.72
C HIS A 16 -1.71 -17.17 13.98
N PRO A 17 -2.71 -18.06 14.04
CA PRO A 17 -3.94 -17.94 13.25
C PRO A 17 -4.73 -16.66 13.60
N ASP A 18 -4.72 -16.25 14.86
CA ASP A 18 -5.49 -15.10 15.36
C ASP A 18 -4.76 -13.75 15.21
N ARG A 19 -3.57 -13.74 14.62
CA ARG A 19 -2.78 -12.51 14.44
C ARG A 19 -2.99 -11.96 13.05
N MET A 20 -3.11 -10.64 12.97
CA MET A 20 -3.14 -9.96 11.68
C MET A 20 -1.77 -10.06 11.00
N LEU A 21 -1.76 -10.52 9.76
CA LEU A 21 -0.56 -10.63 8.93
C LEU A 21 -0.75 -9.82 7.66
N LEU A 22 -0.06 -8.69 7.59
CA LEU A 22 -0.02 -7.83 6.41
C LEU A 22 1.35 -8.00 5.74
N MET A 23 1.35 -8.29 4.44
CA MET A 23 2.59 -8.33 3.67
C MET A 23 2.87 -6.95 3.09
N ASN A 24 4.06 -6.40 3.36
CA ASN A 24 4.52 -5.23 2.62
C ASN A 24 5.12 -5.67 1.28
N ARG A 25 4.46 -5.30 0.18
CA ARG A 25 4.73 -5.79 -1.17
C ARG A 25 4.73 -7.33 -1.25
N GLY A 26 5.77 -7.92 -1.84
CA GLY A 26 5.84 -9.35 -2.11
C GLY A 26 4.92 -9.83 -3.22
N TYR A 27 4.53 -8.95 -4.16
CA TYR A 27 3.45 -9.19 -5.11
C TYR A 27 3.59 -10.49 -5.93
N ALA A 28 4.81 -10.90 -6.28
CA ALA A 28 5.05 -12.15 -7.01
C ALA A 28 4.71 -13.43 -6.23
N LEU A 29 4.55 -13.33 -4.91
CA LEU A 29 4.18 -14.44 -4.02
C LEU A 29 2.69 -14.45 -3.69
N LEU A 30 2.05 -13.28 -3.74
CA LEU A 30 0.70 -13.07 -3.21
C LEU A 30 -0.37 -13.97 -3.82
N PRO A 31 -0.38 -14.30 -5.12
CA PRO A 31 -1.36 -15.24 -5.67
C PRO A 31 -1.37 -16.62 -4.98
N GLU A 32 -0.23 -17.09 -4.46
CA GLU A 32 -0.15 -18.36 -3.72
C GLU A 32 -0.41 -18.23 -2.21
N LEU A 33 -0.59 -17.00 -1.73
CA LEU A 33 -0.76 -16.62 -0.34
C LEU A 33 -2.12 -15.97 -0.07
N ILE A 34 -3.02 -15.92 -1.06
CA ILE A 34 -4.43 -15.57 -0.86
C ILE A 34 -5.03 -16.52 0.20
N GLY A 35 -5.74 -15.95 1.16
CA GLY A 35 -6.27 -16.67 2.33
C GLY A 35 -5.24 -16.99 3.42
N GLN A 36 -3.97 -16.61 3.24
CA GLN A 36 -2.93 -16.73 4.28
C GLN A 36 -2.57 -15.38 4.92
N VAL A 37 -2.91 -14.28 4.26
CA VAL A 37 -2.65 -12.90 4.70
C VAL A 37 -3.97 -12.15 4.84
N ASP A 38 -4.01 -11.17 5.74
CA ASP A 38 -5.21 -10.34 5.97
C ASP A 38 -5.22 -9.07 5.12
N GLY A 39 -4.14 -8.82 4.40
CA GLY A 39 -3.98 -7.68 3.52
C GLY A 39 -2.56 -7.52 3.01
N VAL A 40 -2.40 -6.55 2.11
CA VAL A 40 -1.11 -6.15 1.56
C VAL A 40 -0.89 -4.66 1.78
N VAL A 41 0.34 -4.26 2.08
CA VAL A 41 0.78 -2.87 2.04
C VAL A 41 1.46 -2.61 0.70
N ALA A 42 0.98 -1.62 -0.04
CA ALA A 42 1.57 -1.15 -1.28
C ALA A 42 2.40 0.12 -1.02
N GLU A 43 3.70 -0.04 -0.76
CA GLU A 43 4.59 1.04 -0.30
C GLU A 43 5.80 1.28 -1.23
N SER A 44 5.96 2.40 -1.92
CA SER A 44 4.94 3.39 -2.22
C SER A 44 4.20 3.06 -3.52
N LEU A 45 3.10 3.77 -3.79
CA LEU A 45 2.24 3.48 -4.94
C LEU A 45 2.03 4.69 -5.84
N LEU A 46 1.18 5.65 -5.48
CA LEU A 46 0.89 6.81 -6.33
C LEU A 46 1.91 7.93 -6.19
N THR A 47 2.57 8.04 -5.05
CA THR A 47 3.65 9.00 -4.80
C THR A 47 4.84 8.32 -4.16
N THR A 48 6.02 8.92 -4.27
CA THR A 48 7.24 8.36 -3.71
C THR A 48 8.19 9.46 -3.26
N TYR A 49 9.18 9.08 -2.45
CA TYR A 49 10.30 9.94 -2.10
C TYR A 49 11.41 9.79 -3.14
N ASP A 50 11.75 10.90 -3.78
CA ASP A 50 12.86 11.02 -4.70
C ASP A 50 14.11 11.41 -3.91
N ALA A 51 14.90 10.41 -3.53
CA ALA A 51 16.14 10.62 -2.78
C ALA A 51 17.16 11.49 -3.54
N PRO A 52 17.40 11.31 -4.85
CA PRO A 52 18.21 12.24 -5.64
C PRO A 52 17.76 13.70 -5.59
N ALA A 53 16.46 13.96 -5.67
CA ALA A 53 15.91 15.32 -5.60
C ALA A 53 15.68 15.82 -4.16
N ASN A 54 15.89 14.96 -3.14
CA ASN A 54 15.52 15.19 -1.75
C ASN A 54 14.09 15.74 -1.59
N GLY A 55 13.14 15.09 -2.25
CA GLY A 55 11.76 15.58 -2.31
C GLY A 55 10.75 14.47 -2.59
N TYR A 56 9.51 14.87 -2.85
CA TYR A 56 8.42 13.95 -3.16
C TYR A 56 7.96 14.15 -4.60
N ARG A 57 7.55 13.06 -5.25
CA ARG A 57 7.01 13.10 -6.61
C ARG A 57 5.88 12.11 -6.79
N TRP A 58 5.09 12.33 -7.84
CA TRP A 58 4.17 11.31 -8.33
C TRP A 58 4.97 10.17 -8.96
N THR A 59 4.49 8.95 -8.77
CA THR A 59 5.02 7.76 -9.43
C THR A 59 4.66 7.84 -10.91
N GLU A 60 5.64 7.61 -11.79
CA GLU A 60 5.39 7.63 -13.23
C GLU A 60 4.53 6.43 -13.65
N PRO A 61 3.71 6.52 -14.71
CA PRO A 61 2.88 5.41 -15.16
C PRO A 61 3.67 4.11 -15.39
N SER A 62 4.86 4.21 -15.96
CA SER A 62 5.76 3.06 -16.22
C SER A 62 6.22 2.35 -14.94
N GLU A 63 6.27 3.07 -13.81
CA GLU A 63 6.61 2.52 -12.48
C GLU A 63 5.35 1.97 -11.78
N LEU A 64 4.20 2.63 -11.96
CA LEU A 64 2.94 2.29 -11.31
C LEU A 64 2.24 1.07 -11.93
N ASP A 65 2.24 0.94 -13.26
CA ASP A 65 1.48 -0.08 -13.98
C ASP A 65 1.85 -1.53 -13.58
N PRO A 66 3.14 -1.89 -13.42
CA PRO A 66 3.50 -3.22 -12.93
C PRO A 66 2.94 -3.52 -11.53
N HIS A 67 2.90 -2.51 -10.64
CA HIS A 67 2.33 -2.66 -9.30
C HIS A 67 0.82 -2.90 -9.38
N ARG A 68 0.10 -2.11 -10.18
CA ARG A 68 -1.35 -2.29 -10.40
C ARG A 68 -1.68 -3.66 -10.96
N GLN A 69 -0.93 -4.12 -11.96
CA GLN A 69 -1.13 -5.44 -12.55
C GLN A 69 -0.93 -6.55 -11.52
N ALA A 70 0.08 -6.42 -10.66
CA ALA A 70 0.39 -7.43 -9.65
C ALA A 70 -0.60 -7.44 -8.47
N LEU A 71 -1.26 -6.30 -8.19
CA LEU A 71 -2.31 -6.17 -7.16
C LEU A 71 -3.69 -6.65 -7.63
N ARG A 72 -3.96 -6.66 -8.94
CA ARG A 72 -5.28 -7.04 -9.50
C ARG A 72 -5.83 -8.39 -8.98
N PRO A 73 -5.05 -9.48 -8.89
CA PRO A 73 -5.56 -10.76 -8.38
C PRO A 73 -6.07 -10.71 -6.93
N LEU A 74 -5.60 -9.75 -6.13
CA LEU A 74 -6.03 -9.57 -4.74
C LEU A 74 -7.38 -8.87 -4.65
N ALA A 75 -7.59 -7.87 -5.52
CA ALA A 75 -8.86 -7.18 -5.64
C ALA A 75 -9.96 -8.10 -6.21
N GLU A 76 -9.58 -9.04 -7.08
CA GLU A 76 -10.46 -10.03 -7.71
C GLU A 76 -10.64 -11.32 -6.88
N ALA A 77 -9.96 -11.45 -5.74
CA ALA A 77 -10.10 -12.62 -4.87
C ALA A 77 -11.48 -12.65 -4.19
N GLU A 78 -11.89 -13.82 -3.70
CA GLU A 78 -13.15 -14.01 -2.99
C GLU A 78 -12.91 -14.63 -1.60
N PRO A 79 -13.04 -13.86 -0.50
CA PRO A 79 -13.28 -12.41 -0.46
C PRO A 79 -12.06 -11.60 -0.94
N PRO A 80 -12.24 -10.34 -1.38
CA PRO A 80 -11.12 -9.48 -1.79
C PRO A 80 -10.12 -9.28 -0.67
N VAL A 81 -8.83 -9.36 -0.99
CA VAL A 81 -7.77 -9.10 -0.02
C VAL A 81 -7.56 -7.58 0.09
N PRO A 82 -7.68 -6.99 1.29
CA PRO A 82 -7.49 -5.55 1.47
C PRO A 82 -6.12 -5.06 1.01
N ILE A 83 -6.11 -3.99 0.21
CA ILE A 83 -4.90 -3.28 -0.20
C ILE A 83 -4.82 -1.99 0.61
N LEU A 84 -3.74 -1.85 1.39
CA LEU A 84 -3.40 -0.66 2.15
C LEU A 84 -2.29 0.08 1.39
N SER A 85 -2.57 1.26 0.85
CA SER A 85 -1.51 2.07 0.24
C SER A 85 -0.76 2.86 1.30
N LEU A 86 0.56 2.93 1.13
CA LEU A 86 1.43 3.78 1.93
C LEU A 86 2.21 4.70 0.99
N ASP A 87 1.78 5.95 0.93
CA ASP A 87 2.32 6.97 0.05
C ASP A 87 3.12 8.01 0.83
N TYR A 88 4.04 8.71 0.15
CA TYR A 88 4.91 9.70 0.79
C TYR A 88 4.74 11.08 0.21
N TRP A 89 4.47 12.06 1.08
CA TRP A 89 4.34 13.46 0.68
C TRP A 89 4.79 14.44 1.77
N ASP A 90 4.88 15.71 1.38
CA ASP A 90 5.11 16.82 2.31
C ASP A 90 3.85 17.06 3.17
N PRO A 91 3.93 16.98 4.53
CA PRO A 91 2.80 17.20 5.42
C PRO A 91 2.19 18.61 5.31
N GLU A 92 2.96 19.60 4.87
CA GLU A 92 2.47 20.98 4.72
C GLU A 92 1.58 21.15 3.49
N ASP A 93 1.66 20.25 2.50
CA ASP A 93 0.82 20.26 1.30
C ASP A 93 -0.46 19.41 1.48
N SER A 94 -1.33 19.90 2.35
CA SER A 94 -2.61 19.27 2.67
C SER A 94 -3.51 19.07 1.43
N ALA A 95 -3.41 19.96 0.44
CA ALA A 95 -4.19 19.89 -0.78
C ALA A 95 -3.79 18.70 -1.65
N THR A 96 -2.49 18.42 -1.77
CA THR A 96 -2.02 17.23 -2.51
C THR A 96 -2.25 15.95 -1.72
N ILE A 97 -2.08 15.97 -0.39
CA ILE A 97 -2.43 14.81 0.44
C ILE A 97 -3.89 14.40 0.21
N ALA A 98 -4.84 15.35 0.27
CA ALA A 98 -6.25 15.06 -0.02
C ALA A 98 -6.46 14.43 -1.41
N LYS A 99 -5.74 14.90 -2.45
CA LYS A 99 -5.79 14.30 -3.79
C LYS A 99 -5.26 12.87 -3.82
N ILE A 100 -4.19 12.55 -3.09
CA ILE A 100 -3.66 11.19 -2.99
C ILE A 100 -4.72 10.28 -2.36
N TYR A 101 -5.28 10.67 -1.22
CA TYR A 101 -6.37 9.95 -0.56
C TYR A 101 -7.58 9.69 -1.49
N THR A 102 -8.03 10.70 -2.23
CA THR A 102 -9.12 10.54 -3.21
C THR A 102 -8.77 9.54 -4.31
N ARG A 103 -7.56 9.62 -4.89
CA ARG A 103 -7.14 8.73 -5.97
C ARG A 103 -6.98 7.29 -5.49
N GLU A 104 -6.36 7.08 -4.34
CA GLU A 104 -6.19 5.76 -3.73
C GLU A 104 -7.54 5.08 -3.44
N ARG A 105 -8.49 5.83 -2.85
CA ARG A 105 -9.84 5.29 -2.60
C ARG A 105 -10.60 4.97 -3.87
N ALA A 106 -10.41 5.74 -4.94
CA ALA A 106 -11.00 5.44 -6.25
C ALA A 106 -10.48 4.12 -6.85
N LEU A 107 -9.33 3.63 -6.39
CA LEU A 107 -8.78 2.32 -6.74
C LEU A 107 -9.23 1.20 -5.79
N GLY A 108 -10.06 1.51 -4.79
CA GLY A 108 -10.51 0.56 -3.77
C GLY A 108 -9.50 0.32 -2.64
N HIS A 109 -8.45 1.12 -2.55
CA HIS A 109 -7.43 0.98 -1.52
C HIS A 109 -7.82 1.68 -0.20
N ARG A 110 -7.11 1.32 0.88
CA ARG A 110 -7.17 1.95 2.20
C ARG A 110 -5.89 2.78 2.42
N PRO A 111 -5.90 4.07 2.08
CA PRO A 111 -4.67 4.88 2.05
C PRO A 111 -4.20 5.37 3.40
N TYR A 112 -2.88 5.50 3.50
CA TYR A 112 -2.20 6.37 4.46
C TYR A 112 -1.07 7.13 3.76
N VAL A 113 -1.02 8.45 3.95
CA VAL A 113 0.07 9.30 3.44
C VAL A 113 0.96 9.71 4.60
N ALA A 114 2.26 9.48 4.47
CA ALA A 114 3.24 9.73 5.51
C ALA A 114 4.43 10.55 4.98
N GLN A 115 5.41 10.81 5.85
CA GLN A 115 6.76 11.15 5.42
C GLN A 115 7.62 9.90 5.34
N ILE A 116 8.71 9.98 4.56
CA ILE A 116 9.58 8.83 4.29
C ILE A 116 10.15 8.17 5.56
N LEU A 117 10.37 8.94 6.63
CA LEU A 117 10.94 8.42 7.88
C LEU A 117 9.95 7.62 8.74
N LEU A 118 8.64 7.77 8.50
CA LEU A 118 7.59 7.14 9.31
C LEU A 118 7.74 7.37 10.83
N ASP A 119 8.30 8.52 11.22
CA ASP A 119 8.63 8.87 12.61
C ASP A 119 7.53 9.64 13.35
N ARG A 120 6.44 9.97 12.64
CA ARG A 120 5.24 10.61 13.19
C ARG A 120 3.98 10.16 12.46
N VAL A 121 2.86 10.24 13.17
CA VAL A 121 1.53 9.98 12.61
C VAL A 121 0.98 11.27 12.01
N LEU A 122 0.73 11.27 10.71
CA LEU A 122 0.04 12.36 10.04
C LEU A 122 -1.46 12.12 10.08
N ARG A 123 -2.25 13.19 10.21
CA ARG A 123 -3.70 13.10 10.09
C ARG A 123 -4.07 13.33 8.64
N GLU A 124 -5.03 12.56 8.15
CA GLU A 124 -5.69 12.88 6.90
C GLU A 124 -6.31 14.30 7.01
N PRO A 125 -6.06 15.19 6.03
CA PRO A 125 -6.71 16.48 5.98
C PRO A 125 -8.23 16.32 5.93
N LEU A 126 -8.95 17.07 6.76
CA LEU A 126 -10.40 17.12 6.66
C LEU A 126 -10.79 17.68 5.29
N ALA A 127 -11.73 17.03 4.61
CA ALA A 127 -12.35 17.62 3.43
C ALA A 127 -12.86 19.01 3.82
N SER A 128 -12.35 20.05 3.16
CA SER A 128 -12.88 21.39 3.38
C SER A 128 -14.36 21.33 3.04
N ALA A 129 -15.22 21.52 4.03
CA ALA A 129 -16.64 21.74 3.81
C ALA A 129 -16.72 22.95 2.87
N GLN A 130 -17.05 22.71 1.61
CA GLN A 130 -17.27 23.79 0.65
C GLN A 130 -18.39 24.67 1.24
N GLN A 131 -18.04 25.92 1.54
CA GLN A 131 -19.00 27.01 1.73
C GLN A 131 -19.42 27.53 0.37
#